data_AF-A0A838G819-F1
#
_entry.id   AF-A0A838G819-F1
#
_cell.length_a   1.000
_cell.length_b   1.000
_cell.length_c   1.000
_cell.angle_alpha   90.00
_cell.angle_beta   90.00
_cell.angle_gamma   90.00
#
_symmetry.space_group_name_H-M   'P 1'
#
loop_
_entity.id
_entity.type
_entity.pdbx_description
1 polymer ?
#
loop_
_entity_poly.entity_id
_entity_poly.type
_entity_poly.pdbx_seq_one_letter_code
_entity_poly.pdbx_strand_id
1 'polypeptide(L)' 'MADSTPPPTAEELSYEAAREELIEVVRRLESGGTSLEESLALWERGEGLAQTCQGWLDGARRRLDTAIGARETE' A
#
# COMPACT_ATOMS: atom_id res chain seq x y z
N MET A 1 13.94 -11.49 -13.68
CA MET A 1 14.92 -10.46 -13.27
C MET A 1 14.28 -9.12 -13.58
N ALA A 2 14.09 -8.16 -12.68
CA ALA A 2 14.62 -7.98 -11.34
C ALA A 2 13.50 -7.47 -10.42
N ASP A 3 13.25 -8.23 -9.35
CA ASP A 3 12.68 -7.67 -8.14
C ASP A 3 13.81 -6.87 -7.48
N SER A 4 13.77 -5.55 -7.60
CA SER A 4 14.71 -4.63 -6.94
C SER A 4 13.92 -3.68 -6.07
N THR A 5 13.19 -4.28 -5.16
CA THR A 5 12.58 -3.64 -4.01
C THR A 5 13.44 -4.06 -2.81
N PRO A 6 14.09 -3.14 -2.08
CA PRO A 6 14.72 -3.49 -0.82
C PRO A 6 13.64 -4.08 0.08
N PRO A 7 13.97 -5.15 0.81
CA PRO A 7 12.98 -5.90 1.56
C PRO A 7 12.30 -4.96 2.55
N PRO A 8 10.96 -5.06 2.73
CA PRO A 8 10.33 -4.45 3.88
C PRO A 8 11.04 -4.97 5.12
N THR A 9 11.23 -4.12 6.12
CA THR A 9 11.50 -4.61 7.47
C THR A 9 10.44 -5.65 7.78
N ALA A 10 10.83 -6.82 8.30
CA ALA A 10 10.11 -8.10 8.27
C ALA A 10 8.67 -8.13 8.85
N GLU A 11 8.10 -6.97 9.18
CA GLU A 11 6.77 -6.74 9.74
C GLU A 11 5.82 -5.99 8.79
N GLU A 12 6.30 -5.40 7.68
CA GLU A 12 5.45 -4.66 6.73
C GLU A 12 4.96 -5.56 5.57
N LEU A 13 3.64 -5.57 5.32
CA LEU A 13 3.00 -6.23 4.19
C LEU A 13 3.61 -5.75 2.85
N SER A 14 3.74 -6.65 1.88
CA SER A 14 4.08 -6.25 0.50
C SER A 14 2.98 -5.36 -0.08
N TYR A 15 3.34 -4.55 -1.08
CA TYR A 15 2.38 -3.69 -1.77
C TYR A 15 1.21 -4.49 -2.35
N GLU A 16 1.48 -5.62 -3.01
CA GLU A 16 0.46 -6.46 -3.63
C GLU A 16 -0.47 -7.07 -2.58
N ALA A 17 0.07 -7.55 -1.46
CA ALA A 17 -0.72 -8.11 -0.38
C ALA A 17 -1.59 -7.05 0.29
N ALA A 18 -1.02 -5.87 0.60
CA ALA A 18 -1.77 -4.76 1.18
C ALA A 18 -2.88 -4.27 0.24
N ARG A 19 -2.60 -4.20 -1.06
CA ARG A 19 -3.57 -3.81 -2.08
C ARG A 19 -4.69 -4.83 -2.23
N GLU A 20 -4.38 -6.12 -2.24
CA GLU A 20 -5.39 -7.18 -2.35
C GLU A 20 -6.31 -7.19 -1.13
N GLU A 21 -5.76 -7.07 0.07
CA GLU A 21 -6.57 -6.96 1.28
C GLU A 21 -7.43 -5.69 1.29
N LEU A 22 -6.90 -4.56 0.81
CA LEU A 22 -7.66 -3.31 0.72
C LEU A 22 -8.86 -3.45 -0.22
N ILE A 23 -8.69 -4.15 -1.34
CA ILE A 23 -9.79 -4.44 -2.28
C ILE A 23 -10.89 -5.26 -1.60
N GLU A 24 -10.52 -6.27 -0.81
CA GLU A 24 -11.50 -7.07 -0.07
C GLU A 24 -12.25 -6.26 1.01
N VAL A 25 -11.53 -5.39 1.73
CA VAL A 25 -12.14 -4.48 2.71
C VAL A 25 -13.16 -3.55 2.04
N VAL A 26 -12.78 -2.92 0.92
CA VAL A 26 -13.68 -2.05 0.16
C VAL A 26 -14.90 -2.83 -0.35
N ARG A 27 -14.71 -4.02 -0.92
CA ARG A 27 -15.81 -4.88 -1.37
C ARG A 27 -16.81 -5.17 -0.26
N ARG A 28 -16.33 -5.48 0.95
CA ARG A 28 -17.19 -5.76 2.11
C ARG A 28 -17.92 -4.52 2.62
N LEU A 29 -17.28 -3.36 2.60
CA LEU A 29 -17.94 -2.08 2.92
C LEU A 29 -19.05 -1.76 1.89
N GLU A 30 -18.77 -1.95 0.60
CA GLU A 30 -19.71 -1.69 -0.49
C GLU A 30 -20.88 -2.67 -0.52
N SER A 31 -20.69 -3.93 -0.11
CA SER A 31 -21.78 -4.90 -0.02
C SER A 31 -22.83 -4.54 1.03
N GLY A 32 -22.44 -3.72 2.02
CA GLY A 32 -23.27 -3.42 3.20
C GLY A 32 -23.59 -4.68 4.01
N GLY A 33 -24.65 -4.60 4.82
CA GLY A 33 -25.11 -5.73 5.66
C GLY A 33 -24.27 -5.98 6.92
N THR A 34 -23.26 -5.15 7.18
CA THR A 34 -22.44 -5.16 8.41
C THR A 34 -23.03 -4.26 9.48
N SER A 35 -22.75 -4.56 10.75
CA SER A 35 -23.08 -3.64 11.85
C SER A 35 -22.26 -2.34 11.74
N LEU A 36 -22.65 -1.31 12.50
CA LEU A 36 -21.88 -0.07 12.57
C LEU A 36 -20.44 -0.33 13.06
N GLU A 37 -20.29 -1.13 14.12
CA GLU A 37 -18.99 -1.45 14.71
C GLU A 37 -18.11 -2.22 13.72
N GLU A 38 -18.68 -3.18 12.99
CA GLU A 38 -17.97 -3.90 11.93
C GLU A 38 -17.56 -2.98 10.78
N SER A 39 -18.44 -2.04 10.41
CA SER A 39 -18.16 -1.07 9.34
C SER A 39 -17.03 -0.12 9.73
N LEU A 40 -16.96 0.30 10.99
CA LEU A 40 -15.87 1.11 11.52
C LEU A 40 -14.56 0.32 11.54
N ALA A 41 -14.57 -0.92 12.01
CA ALA A 41 -13.38 -1.77 12.02
C ALA A 41 -12.83 -2.03 10.60
N LEU A 42 -13.71 -2.26 9.62
CA LEU A 42 -13.33 -2.39 8.22
C LEU A 42 -12.73 -1.09 7.68
N TRP A 43 -13.34 0.06 7.99
CA TRP A 43 -12.81 1.36 7.56
C TRP A 43 -11.42 1.61 8.14
N GLU A 44 -11.21 1.42 9.45
CA GLU A 44 -9.90 1.58 10.11
C GLU A 44 -8.83 0.67 9.49
N ARG A 45 -9.19 -0.58 9.19
CA ARG A 45 -8.30 -1.51 8.49
C ARG A 45 -7.97 -1.00 7.08
N GLY A 46 -8.97 -0.52 6.35
CA GLY A 46 -8.81 0.07 5.02
C GLY A 46 -7.84 1.26 5.03
N GLU A 47 -7.96 2.16 6.00
CA GLU A 47 -7.05 3.29 6.16
C GLU A 47 -5.61 2.86 6.41
N GLY A 48 -5.38 1.86 7.28
CA GLY A 48 -4.04 1.33 7.53
C GLY A 48 -3.41 0.70 6.27
N LEU A 49 -4.21 -0.04 5.49
CA LEU A 49 -3.75 -0.65 4.24
C LEU A 49 -3.47 0.42 3.16
N ALA A 50 -4.31 1.45 3.06
CA ALA A 50 -4.09 2.57 2.15
C ALA A 50 -2.79 3.33 2.48
N GLN A 51 -2.52 3.58 3.77
CA GLN A 51 -1.26 4.20 4.21
C GLN A 51 -0.04 3.34 3.86
N THR A 52 -0.15 2.02 4.05
CA THR A 52 0.90 1.07 3.67
C THR A 52 1.18 1.14 2.17
N CYS A 53 0.14 1.06 1.35
CA CYS A 53 0.23 1.19 -0.11
C CYS A 53 0.88 2.52 -0.53
N GLN A 54 0.49 3.63 0.10
CA GLN A 54 1.05 4.94 -0.19
C GLN A 54 2.55 5.01 0.14
N GLY A 55 2.97 4.45 1.29
CA GLY A 55 4.37 4.38 1.68
C GLY A 55 5.25 3.65 0.65
N TRP A 56 4.74 2.55 0.10
CA TRP A 56 5.38 1.81 -0.99
C TRP A 56 5.54 2.67 -2.25
N LEU A 57 4.45 3.33 -2.70
CA LEU A 57 4.45 4.16 -3.90
C LEU A 57 5.37 5.37 -3.76
N ASP A 58 5.37 6.03 -2.60
CA ASP A 58 6.25 7.16 -2.30
C ASP A 58 7.72 6.72 -2.30
N GLY A 59 8.01 5.55 -1.74
CA GLY A 59 9.35 4.95 -1.76
C GLY A 59 9.83 4.67 -3.19
N ALA A 60 8.98 4.08 -4.03
CA ALA A 60 9.27 3.84 -5.43
C ALA A 60 9.51 5.16 -6.19
N ARG A 61 8.67 6.17 -5.93
CA ARG A 61 8.80 7.49 -6.56
C ARG A 61 10.13 8.16 -6.22
N ARG A 62 10.53 8.17 -4.96
CA ARG A 62 11.83 8.73 -4.54
C ARG A 62 13.01 8.06 -5.24
N ARG A 63 12.98 6.73 -5.43
CA ARG A 63 14.05 6.01 -6.15
C ARG A 63 14.13 6.43 -7.61
N LEU A 64 12.99 6.61 -8.26
CA LEU A 64 12.92 7.09 -9.65
C LEU A 64 13.47 8.51 -9.76
N ASP A 65 13.05 9.41 -8.87
CA ASP A 65 13.51 10.80 -8.88
C ASP A 65 15.03 10.89 -8.68
N THR A 66 15.61 10.10 -7.76
CA THR A 66 17.07 10.00 -7.58
C THR A 66 17.78 9.48 -8.84
N ALA A 67 17.24 8.43 -9.47
CA ALA A 67 17.85 7.84 -10.66
C ALA A 67 17.80 8.78 -11.88
N ILE A 68 16.73 9.58 -12.01
CA ILE A 68 16.60 10.61 -13.05
C ILE A 68 17.59 11.75 -12.78
N GLY A 69 17.62 12.28 -11.56
CA GLY A 69 18.53 13.38 -11.21
C GLY A 69 20.01 13.02 -11.40
N ALA A 70 20.41 11.78 -11.08
CA ALA A 70 21.77 11.31 -11.30
C ALA A 70 22.19 11.33 -12.78
N ARG A 71 21.25 11.05 -13.70
CA ARG A 71 21.49 11.07 -15.15
C ARG A 71 21.60 12.47 -15.75
N GLU A 72 21.00 13.47 -15.10
CA GLU A 72 21.05 14.87 -15.55
C GLU A 72 22.34 15.57 -15.10
N THR A 73 23.02 15.03 -14.08
CA THR A 73 24.31 15.53 -13.57
C THR A 73 25.55 14.94 -14.29
N GLU A 74 25.35 13.97 -15.19
CA GLU A 74 26.37 13.45 -16.12
C GLU A 74 26.34 14.20 -17.45
#